data_AF-A0A1Q5T5J0-F1
#
_entry.id   AF-A0A1Q5T5J0-F1
#
_cell.length_a   1.000
_cell.length_b   1.000
_cell.length_c   1.000
_cell.angle_alpha   90.00
_cell.angle_beta   90.00
_cell.angle_gamma   90.00
#
_symmetry.space_group_name_H-M   'P 1'
#
loop_
_entity.id
_entity.type
_entity.pdbx_description
1 polymer ?
#
loop_
_entity_poly.entity_id
_entity_poly.type
_entity_poly.pdbx_seq_one_letter_code
_entity_poly.pdbx_strand_id
1 'polypeptide(L)'
;MTLVHIVLFKFRHEITEEHKRKFVTELKTLKNLSCVKGGRLLVGGPSVTHPIERSKGFQISLVSFHENLEALSEYQAMSLVFNNSSPALPVWGGRSKLTGVSPIAVLSGSAFADHVTYPYDPTKPAVVGHFLVAIKPELFMGLEEFKSRMDYLYQRVVGCDKMEGVDRIYYPGEIE
;
A
#
# COMPACT_ATOMS: atom_id res chain seq x y z
N MET A 1 -6.68 -21.62 -4.37
CA MET A 1 -6.66 -20.92 -5.68
C MET A 1 -5.46 -20.00 -5.65
N THR A 2 -4.48 -20.13 -6.53
CA THR A 2 -3.28 -19.27 -6.46
C THR A 2 -3.63 -17.84 -6.89
N LEU A 3 -3.38 -16.87 -6.02
CA LEU A 3 -3.50 -15.45 -6.35
C LEU A 3 -2.17 -14.93 -6.88
N VAL A 4 -2.25 -14.05 -7.88
CA VAL A 4 -1.08 -13.37 -8.45
C VAL A 4 -1.27 -11.87 -8.22
N HIS A 5 -0.30 -11.26 -7.56
CA HIS A 5 -0.28 -9.84 -7.25
C HIS A 5 0.89 -9.17 -7.98
N ILE A 6 0.60 -8.08 -8.71
CA ILE A 6 1.58 -7.38 -9.57
C ILE A 6 1.68 -5.93 -9.15
N VAL A 7 2.90 -5.46 -8.90
CA VAL A 7 3.22 -4.07 -8.55
C VAL A 7 4.25 -3.53 -9.54
N LEU A 8 4.07 -2.30 -10.01
CA LEU A 8 5.01 -1.63 -10.92
C LEU A 8 5.62 -0.40 -10.22
N PHE A 9 6.94 -0.25 -10.31
CA PHE A 9 7.65 0.88 -9.70
C PHE A 9 8.23 1.80 -10.77
N LYS A 10 8.11 3.11 -10.52
CA LYS A 10 8.72 4.19 -11.29
C LYS A 10 9.50 5.07 -10.33
N PHE A 11 10.78 5.24 -10.59
CA PHE A 11 11.61 6.17 -9.80
C PHE A 11 11.55 7.56 -10.40
N ARG A 12 11.79 8.57 -9.54
CA ARG A 12 12.07 9.92 -10.02
C ARG A 12 13.43 9.97 -10.74
N HIS A 13 13.63 10.98 -11.57
CA HIS A 13 14.79 11.08 -12.46
C HIS A 13 16.10 11.31 -11.69
N GLU A 14 16.02 11.92 -10.51
CA GLU A 14 17.12 12.23 -9.61
C GLU A 14 17.63 11.04 -8.78
N ILE A 15 16.94 9.89 -8.81
CA ILE A 15 17.33 8.71 -8.03
C ILE A 15 18.51 8.01 -8.71
N THR A 16 19.59 7.83 -7.95
CA THR A 16 20.81 7.16 -8.42
C THR A 16 20.60 5.67 -8.70
N GLU A 17 21.35 5.12 -9.64
CA GLU A 17 21.31 3.68 -9.96
C GLU A 17 21.74 2.78 -8.79
N GLU A 18 22.55 3.30 -7.86
CA GLU A 18 22.88 2.60 -6.62
C GLU A 18 21.66 2.42 -5.72
N HIS A 19 20.88 3.48 -5.51
CA HIS A 19 19.64 3.39 -4.72
C HIS A 19 18.62 2.45 -5.37
N LYS A 20 18.49 2.49 -6.71
CA LYS A 20 17.60 1.57 -7.44
C LYS A 20 18.03 0.12 -7.27
N ARG A 21 19.33 -0.18 -7.36
CA ARG A 21 19.87 -1.53 -7.12
C ARG A 21 19.62 -2.00 -5.69
N LYS A 22 19.87 -1.14 -4.69
CA LYS A 22 19.59 -1.48 -3.29
C LYS A 22 18.11 -1.79 -3.08
N PHE A 23 17.22 -0.96 -3.64
CA PHE A 23 15.78 -1.19 -3.58
C PHE A 23 15.36 -2.54 -4.19
N VAL A 24 15.89 -2.90 -5.36
CA VAL A 24 15.65 -4.22 -5.98
C VAL A 24 16.14 -5.36 -5.08
N THR A 25 17.31 -5.21 -4.47
CA THR A 25 17.87 -6.21 -3.55
C THR A 25 16.95 -6.44 -2.36
N GLU A 26 16.46 -5.36 -1.73
CA GLU A 26 15.52 -5.44 -0.61
C GLU A 26 14.19 -6.09 -1.04
N LEU A 27 13.62 -5.70 -2.19
CA LEU A 27 12.39 -6.32 -2.71
C LEU A 27 12.52 -7.84 -2.91
N LYS A 28 13.69 -8.33 -3.32
CA LYS A 28 13.93 -9.77 -3.50
C LYS A 28 13.90 -10.54 -2.18
N THR A 29 14.13 -9.88 -1.03
CA THR A 29 14.07 -10.54 0.29
C THR A 29 12.64 -10.90 0.70
N LEU A 30 11.64 -10.20 0.15
CA LEU A 30 10.22 -10.45 0.43
C LEU A 30 9.77 -11.87 0.06
N LYS A 31 10.53 -12.57 -0.80
CA LYS A 31 10.28 -13.98 -1.12
C LYS A 31 10.34 -14.90 0.12
N ASN A 32 11.00 -14.45 1.19
CA ASN A 32 11.17 -15.22 2.41
C ASN A 32 9.97 -15.09 3.37
N LEU A 33 8.98 -14.26 3.05
CA LEU A 33 7.75 -14.15 3.85
C LEU A 33 6.90 -15.41 3.72
N SER A 34 6.35 -15.88 4.83
CA SER A 34 5.45 -17.04 4.91
C SER A 34 4.24 -16.91 3.99
N CYS A 35 3.73 -15.69 3.85
CA CYS A 35 2.58 -15.37 3.01
C CYS A 35 2.89 -15.36 1.50
N VAL A 36 4.16 -15.51 1.09
CA VAL A 36 4.56 -15.70 -0.31
C VAL A 36 4.63 -17.20 -0.62
N LYS A 37 3.68 -17.65 -1.43
CA LYS A 37 3.49 -19.05 -1.81
C LYS A 37 4.77 -19.67 -2.35
N GLY A 38 5.39 -20.56 -1.57
CA GLY A 38 6.62 -21.27 -1.93
C GLY A 38 7.78 -20.35 -2.31
N GLY A 39 7.83 -19.14 -1.75
CA GLY A 39 8.82 -18.12 -2.10
C GLY A 39 8.78 -17.65 -3.56
N ARG A 40 7.64 -17.85 -4.24
CA ARG A 40 7.43 -17.41 -5.62
C ARG A 40 7.23 -15.90 -5.65
N LEU A 41 8.34 -15.21 -5.86
CA LEU A 41 8.37 -13.77 -6.06
C LEU A 41 9.39 -13.43 -7.15
N LEU A 42 8.95 -12.66 -8.14
CA LEU A 42 9.77 -12.18 -9.24
C LEU A 42 9.92 -10.67 -9.13
N VAL A 43 11.16 -10.19 -9.12
CA VAL A 43 11.47 -8.77 -9.27
C VAL A 43 12.09 -8.57 -10.65
N GLY A 44 11.29 -8.08 -11.60
CA GLY A 44 11.72 -7.76 -12.96
C GLY A 44 12.27 -6.34 -13.06
N GLY A 45 13.34 -6.16 -13.84
CA GLY A 45 13.94 -4.85 -14.14
C GLY A 45 15.40 -4.97 -14.59
N PRO A 46 16.01 -3.88 -15.12
CA PRO A 46 15.34 -2.64 -15.55
C PRO A 46 14.49 -2.86 -16.81
N SER A 47 13.49 -1.99 -17.04
CA SER A 47 12.60 -2.11 -18.20
C SER A 47 13.36 -2.04 -19.52
N VAL A 48 13.12 -3.00 -20.40
CA VAL A 48 13.66 -3.06 -21.76
C VAL A 48 12.81 -2.29 -22.78
N THR A 49 11.70 -1.71 -22.34
CA THR A 49 10.79 -0.95 -23.21
C THR A 49 11.43 0.34 -23.68
N HIS A 50 11.58 0.53 -24.99
CA HIS A 50 12.14 1.76 -25.59
C HIS A 50 11.19 2.33 -26.66
N PRO A 51 10.86 3.64 -26.61
CA PRO A 51 11.14 4.57 -25.51
C PRO A 51 10.32 4.21 -24.25
N ILE A 52 10.82 4.52 -23.06
CA ILE A 52 10.29 4.04 -21.76
C ILE A 52 8.87 4.55 -21.45
N GLU A 53 8.45 5.61 -22.14
CA GLU A 53 7.12 6.20 -22.08
C GLU A 53 6.04 5.22 -22.57
N ARG A 54 6.41 4.24 -23.41
CA ARG A 54 5.48 3.16 -23.81
C ARG A 54 5.05 2.30 -22.62
N SER A 55 5.86 2.20 -21.56
CA SER A 55 5.51 1.58 -20.28
C SER A 55 5.19 2.63 -19.20
N LYS A 56 4.76 3.85 -19.59
CA LYS A 56 4.49 4.98 -18.68
C LYS A 56 5.66 5.38 -17.77
N GLY A 57 6.88 4.92 -18.06
CA GLY A 57 8.05 5.15 -17.21
C GLY A 57 8.28 4.12 -16.11
N PHE A 58 7.52 3.02 -16.06
CA PHE A 58 7.76 1.95 -15.08
C PHE A 58 9.08 1.23 -15.38
N GLN A 59 9.91 1.09 -14.34
CA GLN A 59 11.28 0.58 -14.41
C GLN A 59 11.42 -0.82 -13.81
N ILE A 60 10.57 -1.17 -12.83
CA ILE A 60 10.60 -2.46 -12.13
C ILE A 60 9.18 -3.03 -12.07
N SER A 61 9.06 -4.34 -12.21
CA SER A 61 7.86 -5.10 -11.86
C SER A 61 8.14 -6.05 -10.69
N LEU A 62 7.18 -6.19 -9.80
CA LEU A 62 7.17 -7.18 -8.74
C LEU A 62 5.95 -8.07 -8.95
N VAL A 63 6.15 -9.38 -8.99
CA VAL A 63 5.09 -10.37 -9.10
C VAL A 63 5.21 -11.33 -7.93
N SER A 64 4.20 -11.35 -7.06
CA SER A 64 4.13 -12.25 -5.91
C SER A 64 2.94 -13.20 -6.05
N PHE A 65 3.09 -14.41 -5.53
CA PHE A 65 2.06 -15.44 -5.56
C PHE A 65 1.61 -15.77 -4.13
N HIS A 66 0.30 -15.97 -3.93
CA HIS A 66 -0.29 -16.20 -2.62
C HIS A 66 -1.28 -17.37 -2.67
N GLU A 67 -1.46 -18.09 -1.56
CA GLU A 67 -2.33 -19.27 -1.48
C GLU A 67 -3.82 -18.94 -1.47
N ASN A 68 -4.17 -17.79 -0.89
CA ASN A 68 -5.53 -17.31 -0.68
C ASN A 68 -5.54 -15.79 -0.42
N LEU A 69 -6.73 -15.22 -0.23
CA LEU A 69 -6.91 -13.79 0.04
C LEU A 69 -6.27 -13.37 1.37
N GLU A 70 -6.35 -14.21 2.40
CA GLU A 70 -5.76 -13.95 3.71
C GLU A 70 -4.24 -13.76 3.64
N ALA A 71 -3.52 -14.64 2.91
CA ALA A 71 -2.08 -14.50 2.69
C ALA A 71 -1.73 -13.26 1.87
N LEU A 72 -2.59 -12.87 0.90
CA LEU A 72 -2.41 -11.61 0.18
C LEU A 72 -2.64 -10.40 1.11
N SER A 73 -3.65 -10.45 1.98
CA SER A 73 -3.91 -9.42 2.98
C SER A 73 -2.78 -9.31 3.99
N GLU A 74 -2.20 -10.42 4.45
CA GLU A 74 -1.00 -10.42 5.30
C GLU A 74 0.18 -9.77 4.57
N TYR A 75 0.42 -10.13 3.31
CA TYR A 75 1.46 -9.52 2.49
C TYR A 75 1.26 -7.99 2.34
N GLN A 76 0.01 -7.55 2.16
CA GLN A 76 -0.39 -6.14 2.09
C GLN A 76 -0.37 -5.43 3.45
N ALA A 77 -0.58 -6.15 4.56
CA ALA A 77 -0.51 -5.56 5.90
C ALA A 77 0.95 -5.37 6.35
N MET A 78 1.84 -6.30 5.98
CA MET A 78 3.28 -6.15 6.15
C MET A 78 3.85 -5.02 5.27
N SER A 79 3.13 -4.65 4.21
CA SER A 79 3.46 -3.55 3.31
C SER A 79 2.33 -2.53 3.31
N LEU A 80 2.20 -1.68 4.34
CA LEU A 80 1.18 -0.62 4.44
C LEU A 80 0.86 -0.02 3.07
N VAL A 81 -0.27 -0.46 2.49
CA VAL A 81 -0.71 -0.06 1.16
C VAL A 81 -1.63 1.13 1.33
N PHE A 82 -1.15 2.31 0.96
CA PHE A 82 -1.99 3.49 0.84
C PHE A 82 -2.32 3.68 -0.64
N ASN A 83 -3.59 3.53 -1.00
CA ASN A 83 -4.08 3.89 -2.32
C ASN A 83 -4.74 5.27 -2.26
N ASN A 84 -4.76 5.99 -3.38
CA ASN A 84 -5.71 7.06 -3.56
C ASN A 84 -7.01 6.51 -4.18
N SER A 85 -8.14 7.01 -3.68
CA SER A 85 -9.46 6.77 -4.27
C SER A 85 -9.90 8.00 -5.08
N SER A 86 -10.84 7.80 -6.00
CA SER A 86 -11.56 8.90 -6.64
C SER A 86 -12.23 9.81 -5.59
N PRO A 87 -12.48 11.09 -5.92
CA PRO A 87 -13.12 12.03 -5.01
C PRO A 87 -14.49 11.52 -4.55
N ALA A 88 -14.55 11.12 -3.29
CA ALA A 88 -15.77 10.60 -2.68
C ALA A 88 -16.31 11.53 -1.60
N LEU A 89 -15.43 12.30 -0.95
CA LEU A 89 -15.75 13.10 0.23
C LEU A 89 -15.43 14.59 0.03
N PRO A 90 -16.28 15.50 0.54
CA PRO A 90 -15.91 16.89 0.72
C PRO A 90 -14.91 17.05 1.87
N VAL A 91 -14.04 18.05 1.77
CA VAL A 91 -13.25 18.50 2.93
C VAL A 91 -14.18 19.13 3.98
N TRP A 92 -13.81 19.10 5.25
CA TRP A 92 -14.58 19.75 6.31
C TRP A 92 -14.81 21.24 5.96
N GLY A 93 -16.07 21.68 5.92
CA GLY A 93 -16.48 23.02 5.49
C GLY A 93 -16.66 23.21 3.97
N GLY A 94 -16.31 22.23 3.14
CA GLY A 94 -16.46 22.25 1.68
C GLY A 94 -17.79 21.67 1.20
N ARG A 95 -18.30 22.17 0.06
CA ARG A 95 -19.51 21.65 -0.60
C ARG A 95 -19.24 20.67 -1.75
N SER A 96 -18.02 20.68 -2.28
CA SER A 96 -17.61 19.85 -3.43
C SER A 96 -16.77 18.67 -2.97
N LYS A 97 -16.98 17.50 -3.59
CA LYS A 97 -16.15 16.31 -3.38
C LYS A 97 -14.76 16.56 -3.94
N LEU A 98 -13.77 16.69 -3.07
CA LEU A 98 -12.43 17.13 -3.46
C LEU A 98 -11.36 16.09 -3.12
N THR A 99 -11.60 15.22 -2.14
CA THR A 99 -10.57 14.30 -1.65
C THR A 99 -11.01 12.84 -1.72
N GLY A 100 -10.07 11.97 -2.12
CA GLY A 100 -10.02 10.58 -1.66
C GLY A 100 -9.32 10.50 -0.29
N VAL A 101 -9.37 9.34 0.38
CA VAL A 101 -9.03 9.19 1.81
C VAL A 101 -7.56 9.36 2.24
N SER A 102 -6.62 9.91 1.44
CA SER A 102 -5.23 10.00 1.92
C SER A 102 -4.35 11.13 1.36
N PRO A 103 -3.65 11.91 2.21
CA PRO A 103 -2.60 12.86 1.80
C PRO A 103 -1.40 12.18 1.13
N ILE A 104 -1.28 10.86 1.26
CA ILE A 104 -0.25 10.05 0.61
C ILE A 104 -0.46 9.99 -0.92
N ALA A 105 -1.65 10.33 -1.41
CA ALA A 105 -1.94 10.51 -2.83
C ALA A 105 -1.02 11.51 -3.53
N VAL A 106 -0.59 12.57 -2.82
CA VAL A 106 0.33 13.58 -3.36
C VAL A 106 1.74 13.01 -3.49
N LEU A 107 2.15 12.12 -2.58
CA LEU A 107 3.50 11.55 -2.55
C LEU A 107 3.75 10.57 -3.71
N SER A 108 2.71 9.93 -4.24
CA SER A 108 2.85 8.93 -5.30
C SER A 108 3.22 9.54 -6.67
N GLY A 109 3.08 10.85 -6.85
CA GLY A 109 3.28 11.53 -8.14
C GLY A 109 2.22 11.18 -9.20
N SER A 110 1.10 10.57 -8.80
CA SER A 110 -0.06 10.31 -9.67
C SER A 110 -1.03 11.50 -9.65
N ALA A 111 -2.10 11.43 -10.42
CA ALA A 111 -3.19 12.38 -10.30
C ALA A 111 -3.79 12.32 -8.88
N PHE A 112 -4.23 13.46 -8.36
CA PHE A 112 -4.81 13.60 -7.03
C PHE A 112 -6.04 14.51 -7.10
N ALA A 113 -6.87 14.48 -6.06
CA ALA A 113 -8.13 15.22 -6.01
C ALA A 113 -9.03 14.92 -7.23
N ASP A 114 -9.67 15.94 -7.79
CA ASP A 114 -10.59 15.88 -8.93
C ASP A 114 -9.95 15.45 -10.25
N HIS A 115 -8.64 15.26 -10.27
CA HIS A 115 -7.91 14.70 -11.41
C HIS A 115 -7.87 13.17 -11.43
N VAL A 116 -8.39 12.47 -10.40
CA VAL A 116 -8.51 11.00 -10.37
C VAL A 116 -9.80 10.56 -11.06
N THR A 117 -9.67 9.68 -12.06
CA THR A 117 -10.82 9.15 -12.81
C THR A 117 -11.72 8.29 -11.91
N TYR A 118 -13.04 8.43 -12.10
CA TYR A 118 -14.02 7.62 -11.37
C TYR A 118 -13.89 6.13 -11.74
N PRO A 119 -13.96 5.20 -10.76
CA PRO A 119 -13.75 3.77 -10.98
C PRO A 119 -14.82 3.13 -11.87
N TYR A 120 -15.93 3.82 -12.10
CA TYR A 120 -17.04 3.37 -12.93
C TYR A 120 -17.02 3.95 -14.35
N ASP A 121 -16.00 4.74 -14.72
CA ASP A 121 -15.80 5.23 -16.09
C ASP A 121 -14.68 4.41 -16.77
N PRO A 122 -15.02 3.33 -17.51
CA PRO A 122 -14.04 2.47 -18.16
C PRO A 122 -13.37 3.13 -19.38
N THR A 123 -13.86 4.30 -19.82
CA THR A 123 -13.36 4.96 -21.03
C THR A 123 -12.08 5.77 -20.80
N LYS A 124 -11.72 6.01 -19.53
CA LYS A 124 -10.59 6.84 -19.14
C LYS A 124 -9.59 6.05 -18.28
N PRO A 125 -8.27 6.29 -18.41
CA PRO A 125 -7.29 5.71 -17.50
C PRO A 125 -7.53 6.14 -16.06
N ALA A 126 -7.42 5.21 -15.11
CA ALA A 126 -7.70 5.46 -13.69
C ALA A 126 -6.81 6.56 -13.05
N VAL A 127 -5.56 6.71 -13.55
CA VAL A 127 -4.55 7.68 -13.06
C VAL A 127 -4.32 7.69 -11.55
N VAL A 128 -4.60 6.56 -10.90
CA VAL A 128 -4.37 6.33 -9.46
C VAL A 128 -2.89 6.11 -9.14
N GLY A 129 -2.53 6.35 -7.89
CA GLY A 129 -1.23 6.12 -7.30
C GLY A 129 -1.33 5.17 -6.13
N HIS A 130 -0.36 4.26 -6.05
CA HIS A 130 -0.20 3.34 -4.94
C HIS A 130 1.11 3.65 -4.25
N PHE A 131 1.06 3.76 -2.93
CA PHE A 131 2.24 3.93 -2.10
C PHE A 131 2.29 2.78 -1.09
N LEU A 132 3.45 2.13 -1.02
CA LEU A 132 3.66 0.92 -0.24
C LEU A 132 4.83 1.18 0.72
N VAL A 133 4.61 0.96 2.01
CA VAL A 133 5.67 1.03 3.02
C VAL A 133 5.65 -0.23 3.87
N ALA A 134 6.70 -1.03 3.76
CA ALA A 134 6.93 -2.16 4.66
C ALA A 134 7.98 -1.76 5.71
N ILE A 135 7.64 -1.95 6.99
CA ILE A 135 8.56 -1.70 8.10
C ILE A 135 8.64 -2.98 8.92
N LYS A 136 9.84 -3.53 9.08
CA LYS A 136 10.07 -4.69 9.95
C LYS A 136 10.30 -4.20 11.39
N PRO A 137 9.39 -4.47 12.35
CA PRO A 137 9.51 -3.93 13.71
C PRO A 137 10.78 -4.37 14.45
N GLU A 138 11.26 -5.59 14.19
CA GLU A 138 12.49 -6.15 14.76
C GLU A 138 13.75 -5.33 14.49
N LEU A 139 13.72 -4.44 13.49
CA LEU A 139 14.83 -3.52 13.21
C LEU A 139 14.92 -2.36 14.22
N PHE A 140 13.86 -2.13 15.01
CA PHE A 140 13.74 -1.00 15.94
C PHE A 140 13.54 -1.43 17.39
N MET A 141 12.87 -2.56 17.63
CA MET A 141 12.62 -3.12 18.97
C MET A 141 12.34 -4.63 18.90
N GLY A 142 12.37 -5.30 20.04
CA GLY A 142 12.04 -6.73 20.11
C GLY A 142 10.59 -7.02 19.69
N LEU A 143 10.35 -8.17 19.05
CA LEU A 143 9.01 -8.52 18.55
C LEU A 143 7.97 -8.61 19.67
N GLU A 144 8.33 -9.19 20.82
CA GLU A 144 7.44 -9.29 21.97
C GLU A 144 7.15 -7.92 22.61
N GLU A 145 8.14 -7.03 22.64
CA GLU A 145 7.94 -5.64 23.07
C GLU A 145 6.99 -4.90 22.13
N PHE A 146 7.17 -5.06 20.82
CA PHE A 146 6.27 -4.47 19.82
C PHE A 146 4.83 -4.96 20.01
N LYS A 147 4.62 -6.28 20.16
CA LYS A 147 3.29 -6.87 20.40
C LYS A 147 2.66 -6.33 21.68
N SER A 148 3.42 -6.26 22.77
CA SER A 148 2.95 -5.72 24.05
C SER A 148 2.48 -4.26 23.93
N ARG A 149 3.22 -3.43 23.18
CA ARG A 149 2.83 -2.04 22.92
C ARG A 149 1.57 -1.94 22.06
N MET A 150 1.42 -2.81 21.07
CA MET A 150 0.22 -2.89 20.24
C MET A 150 -1.00 -3.32 21.05
N ASP A 151 -0.87 -4.31 21.93
CA ASP A 151 -1.95 -4.73 22.84
C ASP A 151 -2.34 -3.59 23.79
N TYR A 152 -1.36 -2.91 24.40
CA TYR A 152 -1.63 -1.74 25.22
C TYR A 152 -2.43 -0.65 24.46
N LEU A 153 -2.04 -0.34 23.22
CA LEU A 153 -2.78 0.61 22.37
C LEU A 153 -4.21 0.14 22.12
N TYR A 154 -4.39 -1.13 21.74
CA TYR A 154 -5.69 -1.72 21.50
C TYR A 154 -6.60 -1.57 22.74
N GLN A 155 -6.13 -1.98 23.92
CA GLN A 155 -6.89 -1.90 25.16
C GLN A 155 -7.28 -0.45 25.50
N ARG A 156 -6.38 0.51 25.26
CA ARG A 156 -6.67 1.94 25.47
C ARG A 156 -7.76 2.47 24.55
N VAL A 157 -7.82 1.99 23.31
CA VAL A 157 -8.82 2.42 22.33
C VAL A 157 -10.19 1.80 22.64
N VAL A 158 -10.27 0.49 22.80
CA VAL A 158 -11.57 -0.18 23.04
C VAL A 158 -12.13 0.09 24.43
N GLY A 159 -11.26 0.42 25.39
CA GLY A 159 -11.62 0.72 26.77
C GLY A 159 -11.74 2.22 27.10
N CYS A 160 -11.74 3.13 26.12
CA CYS A 160 -11.91 4.56 26.41
C CYS A 160 -13.37 4.94 26.70
N ASP A 161 -13.57 6.15 27.23
CA ASP A 161 -14.90 6.67 27.54
C ASP A 161 -15.77 6.71 26.29
N LYS A 162 -16.95 6.11 26.40
CA LYS A 162 -17.91 6.02 25.31
C LYS A 162 -18.75 7.29 25.24
N MET A 163 -19.10 7.71 24.03
CA MET A 163 -20.15 8.71 23.83
C MET A 163 -21.52 8.14 24.24
N GLU A 164 -22.46 9.03 24.57
CA GLU A 164 -23.83 8.64 24.85
C GLU A 164 -24.45 7.90 23.65
N GLY A 165 -25.17 6.81 23.93
CA GLY A 165 -25.77 5.95 22.90
C GLY A 165 -24.79 5.02 22.17
N VAL A 166 -23.52 4.96 22.57
CA VAL A 166 -22.53 4.02 22.01
C VAL A 166 -22.34 2.81 22.93
N ASP A 167 -22.69 1.62 22.45
CA ASP A 167 -22.59 0.38 23.22
C ASP A 167 -21.15 -0.12 23.37
N ARG A 168 -20.38 -0.09 22.27
CA ARG A 168 -18.99 -0.59 22.20
C ARG A 168 -18.14 0.23 21.24
N ILE A 169 -16.87 0.40 21.59
CA ILE A 169 -15.84 0.94 20.72
C ILE A 169 -15.07 -0.22 20.11
N TYR A 170 -14.89 -0.19 18.79
CA TYR A 170 -14.14 -1.19 18.04
C TYR A 170 -12.77 -0.64 17.66
N TYR A 171 -11.76 -1.49 17.69
CA TYR A 171 -10.49 -1.21 17.06
C TYR A 171 -10.63 -1.39 15.53
N PRO A 172 -9.97 -0.57 14.70
CA PRO A 172 -9.96 -0.79 13.25
C PRO A 172 -9.56 -2.23 12.89
N GLY A 173 -10.40 -2.94 12.12
CA GLY A 173 -10.19 -4.35 11.77
C GLY A 173 -10.99 -5.36 12.60
N GLU A 174 -11.77 -4.95 13.60
CA GLU A 174 -12.59 -5.87 14.41
C GLU A 174 -14.00 -6.14 13.85
N ILE A 175 -14.47 -5.34 12.89
CA ILE A 175 -15.84 -5.43 12.36
C ILE A 175 -15.86 -6.28 11.08
N GLU A 176 -14.79 -6.21 10.31
CA GLU A 176 -14.58 -6.90 9.02
C GLU A 176 -14.52 -8.42 9.15
#